data_AF-A0A2S9Y080-F1
#
_entry.id   AF-A0A2S9Y080-F1
#
_cell.length_a   1.000
_cell.length_b   1.000
_cell.length_c   1.000
_cell.angle_alpha   90.00
_cell.angle_beta   90.00
_cell.angle_gamma   90.00
#
_symmetry.space_group_name_H-M   'P 1'
#
loop_
_entity.id
_entity.type
_entity.pdbx_description
1 polymer ?
#
loop_
_entity_poly.entity_id
_entity_poly.type
_entity_poly.pdbx_seq_one_letter_code
_entity_poly.pdbx_strand_id
1 'polypeptide(L)'
;MPLTLDEVKESVDILFLDAEHRDSAFNIRPFTDELQRALEYVNQGGSLDREYLNRILIACHLGPVDQTIFDLYFPRGINSAEKLKEGVAKFAEDALLHFGSFHQAFFRIKADANLLPAVKQPFGSETRAPFTLSSPLQIKELAYLGYVSGGLPTQMSDAHQTIMRAMGALGSRLATEENIRHSATEIGIDIEKTLKTVNAGLEKRGQKQVTIEDYVTTAEEIRLKIETFIEEVRRCRQKGIRNQEQYINSAAEMDVYVATSMRDERDYHEMHGFIRTVFERHDIARLNLRYFDPTQAYCPNKYDKGLVECLMIRCAKVTIYCAQLQDTMGKDSELAITLGLGKPVIVFVPRGNTPEDRVAYDKRARIFADIHPLSLQVDQRTGNSNGIMLVRDANECANVLYAIAKNQLRVEVMRECEQDSLSGETTTNWVLRENMTPNHSVIRVATGWKHLRTAFWSAFRPDLHIP
;
A
#
# COMPACT_ATOMS: atom_id res chain seq x y z
N MET A 1 5.00 -13.99 -38.36
CA MET A 1 5.45 -15.28 -38.96
C MET A 1 4.20 -16.07 -39.41
N PRO A 2 4.29 -17.17 -40.18
CA PRO A 2 3.10 -17.99 -40.42
C PRO A 2 2.58 -18.56 -39.09
N LEU A 3 1.28 -18.41 -38.83
CA LEU A 3 0.58 -18.94 -37.66
C LEU A 3 0.56 -20.47 -37.72
N THR A 4 1.12 -21.11 -36.69
CA THR A 4 1.14 -22.56 -36.52
C THR A 4 0.12 -23.04 -35.49
N LEU A 5 -0.24 -24.32 -35.54
CA LEU A 5 -1.16 -24.94 -34.59
C LEU A 5 -0.62 -24.88 -33.16
N ASP A 6 0.69 -25.04 -32.99
CA ASP A 6 1.33 -25.02 -31.68
C ASP A 6 1.36 -23.61 -31.08
N GLU A 7 1.57 -22.58 -31.89
CA GLU A 7 1.45 -21.18 -31.45
C GLU A 7 0.02 -20.82 -31.03
N VAL A 8 -1.00 -21.35 -31.72
CA VAL A 8 -2.40 -21.18 -31.30
C VAL A 8 -2.63 -21.88 -29.95
N LYS A 9 -2.23 -23.15 -29.83
CA LYS A 9 -2.36 -23.92 -28.58
C LYS A 9 -1.72 -23.20 -27.40
N GLU A 10 -0.51 -22.67 -27.58
CA GLU A 10 0.20 -21.90 -26.57
C GLU A 10 -0.55 -20.61 -26.23
N SER A 11 -1.02 -19.89 -27.25
CA SER A 11 -1.71 -18.61 -27.06
C SER A 11 -3.04 -18.75 -26.34
N VAL A 12 -3.79 -19.84 -26.57
CA VAL A 12 -5.09 -20.09 -25.92
C VAL A 12 -4.99 -20.99 -24.69
N ASP A 13 -3.80 -21.47 -24.29
CA ASP A 13 -3.57 -22.32 -23.10
C ASP A 13 -4.22 -21.73 -21.86
N ILE A 14 -4.16 -20.39 -21.73
CA ILE A 14 -4.72 -19.63 -20.62
C ILE A 14 -6.25 -19.69 -20.51
N LEU A 15 -6.93 -20.06 -21.59
CA LEU A 15 -8.38 -20.25 -21.63
C LEU A 15 -8.79 -21.62 -21.09
N PHE A 16 -7.85 -22.56 -20.92
CA PHE A 16 -8.12 -23.91 -20.45
C PHE A 16 -7.93 -24.05 -18.93
N LEU A 17 -8.71 -24.95 -18.34
CA LEU A 17 -8.72 -25.21 -16.90
C LEU A 17 -7.50 -26.01 -16.41
N ASP A 18 -6.96 -26.86 -17.28
CA ASP A 18 -5.79 -27.71 -17.08
C ASP A 18 -5.30 -28.25 -18.46
N ALA A 19 -4.13 -28.90 -18.45
CA ALA A 19 -3.53 -29.46 -19.67
C ALA A 19 -4.37 -30.59 -20.29
N GLU A 20 -5.09 -31.37 -19.48
CA GLU A 20 -5.95 -32.47 -19.94
C GLU A 20 -7.12 -31.93 -20.77
N HIS A 21 -7.79 -30.86 -20.32
CA HIS A 21 -8.85 -30.22 -21.09
C HIS A 21 -8.33 -29.62 -22.40
N ARG A 22 -7.16 -28.99 -22.38
CA ARG A 22 -6.51 -28.47 -23.58
C ARG A 22 -6.24 -29.61 -24.57
N ASP A 23 -5.54 -30.64 -24.13
CA ASP A 23 -5.13 -31.74 -24.99
C ASP A 23 -6.35 -32.49 -25.55
N SER A 24 -7.40 -32.67 -24.74
CA SER A 24 -8.68 -33.23 -25.18
C SER A 24 -9.34 -32.38 -26.29
N ALA A 25 -9.40 -31.06 -26.13
CA ALA A 25 -9.99 -30.15 -27.13
C ALA A 25 -9.24 -30.20 -28.46
N PHE A 26 -7.91 -30.25 -28.44
CA PHE A 26 -7.07 -30.26 -29.65
C PHE A 26 -6.92 -31.64 -30.29
N ASN A 27 -7.31 -32.72 -29.62
CA ASN A 27 -7.29 -34.09 -30.15
C ASN A 27 -8.55 -34.45 -30.96
N ILE A 28 -9.53 -33.54 -31.06
CA ILE A 28 -10.74 -33.74 -31.87
C ILE A 28 -10.39 -33.47 -33.35
N ARG A 29 -10.17 -34.54 -34.12
CA ARG A 29 -9.71 -34.46 -35.52
C ARG A 29 -10.46 -33.45 -36.41
N PRO A 30 -11.82 -33.39 -36.41
CA PRO A 30 -12.54 -32.37 -37.18
C PRO A 30 -12.17 -30.93 -36.80
N PHE A 31 -11.92 -30.67 -35.52
CA PHE A 31 -11.51 -29.36 -35.02
C PHE A 31 -10.08 -29.04 -35.46
N THR A 32 -9.15 -30.00 -35.34
CA THR A 32 -7.76 -29.82 -35.78
C THR A 32 -7.66 -29.53 -37.27
N ASP A 33 -8.42 -30.25 -38.11
CA ASP A 33 -8.45 -30.08 -39.57
C ASP A 33 -9.09 -28.74 -39.99
N GLU A 34 -10.10 -28.28 -39.25
CA GLU A 34 -10.69 -26.97 -39.45
C GLU A 34 -9.76 -25.85 -38.98
N LEU A 35 -9.07 -26.08 -37.85
CA LEU A 35 -8.08 -25.16 -37.31
C LEU A 35 -6.96 -24.93 -38.33
N GLN A 36 -6.38 -26.02 -38.83
CA GLN A 36 -5.35 -26.02 -39.87
C GLN A 36 -5.76 -25.22 -41.11
N ARG A 37 -7.01 -25.38 -41.58
CA ARG A 37 -7.50 -24.69 -42.78
C ARG A 37 -7.57 -23.18 -42.62
N ALA A 38 -7.98 -22.65 -41.46
CA ALA A 38 -7.95 -21.19 -41.32
C ALA A 38 -6.58 -20.65 -40.94
N LEU A 39 -5.68 -21.48 -40.36
CA LEU A 39 -4.27 -21.13 -40.28
C LEU A 39 -3.69 -20.91 -41.69
N GLU A 40 -3.99 -21.81 -42.62
CA GLU A 40 -3.60 -21.66 -44.03
C GLU A 40 -4.19 -20.39 -44.66
N TYR A 41 -5.46 -20.08 -44.39
CA TYR A 41 -6.11 -18.85 -44.87
C TYR A 41 -5.43 -17.57 -44.33
N VAL A 42 -5.12 -17.52 -43.03
CA VAL A 42 -4.39 -16.39 -42.41
C VAL A 42 -3.01 -16.25 -43.02
N ASN A 43 -2.30 -17.36 -43.19
CA ASN A 43 -0.96 -17.38 -43.76
C ASN A 43 -0.92 -16.97 -45.24
N GLN A 44 -2.07 -16.99 -45.93
CA GLN A 44 -2.25 -16.48 -47.29
C GLN A 44 -2.68 -15.00 -47.33
N GLY A 45 -2.70 -14.30 -46.19
CA GLY A 45 -3.08 -12.88 -46.09
C GLY A 45 -4.55 -12.64 -45.72
N GLY A 46 -5.29 -13.69 -45.36
CA GLY A 46 -6.63 -13.59 -44.80
C GLY A 46 -6.62 -13.10 -43.34
N SER A 47 -7.81 -12.84 -42.79
CA SER A 47 -8.03 -12.55 -41.37
C SER A 47 -9.12 -13.46 -40.82
N LEU A 48 -8.92 -14.03 -39.64
CA LEU A 48 -9.98 -14.71 -38.92
C LEU A 48 -10.96 -13.66 -38.37
N ASP A 49 -12.23 -14.00 -38.45
CA ASP A 49 -13.33 -13.23 -37.89
C ASP A 49 -13.84 -13.86 -36.59
N ARG A 50 -14.89 -13.25 -36.05
CA ARG A 50 -15.56 -13.73 -34.84
C ARG A 50 -16.11 -15.14 -34.96
N GLU A 51 -16.65 -15.51 -36.13
CA GLU A 51 -17.24 -16.84 -36.31
C GLU A 51 -16.19 -17.92 -36.11
N TYR A 52 -15.00 -17.68 -36.64
CA TYR A 52 -13.90 -18.60 -36.47
C TYR A 52 -13.40 -18.68 -35.03
N LEU A 53 -13.22 -17.54 -34.35
CA LEU A 53 -12.89 -17.53 -32.91
C LEU A 53 -13.93 -18.33 -32.11
N ASN A 54 -15.21 -18.19 -32.44
CA ASN A 54 -16.28 -18.92 -31.78
C ASN A 54 -16.18 -20.44 -31.97
N ARG A 55 -15.68 -20.92 -33.10
CA ARG A 55 -15.42 -22.37 -33.30
C ARG A 55 -14.33 -22.86 -32.36
N ILE A 56 -13.25 -22.09 -32.20
CA ILE A 56 -12.19 -22.36 -31.21
C ILE A 56 -12.78 -22.41 -29.80
N LEU A 57 -13.53 -21.39 -29.40
CA LEU A 57 -14.11 -21.31 -28.06
C LEU A 57 -15.12 -22.45 -27.77
N ILE A 58 -15.90 -22.88 -28.76
CA ILE A 58 -16.81 -24.03 -28.64
C ILE A 58 -16.02 -25.33 -28.45
N ALA A 59 -14.95 -25.54 -29.20
CA ALA A 59 -14.07 -26.70 -29.01
C ALA A 59 -13.40 -26.69 -27.62
N CYS A 60 -13.17 -25.50 -27.05
CA CYS A 60 -12.67 -25.32 -25.68
C CYS A 60 -13.76 -25.43 -24.60
N HIS A 61 -15.02 -25.73 -24.95
CA HIS A 61 -16.18 -25.74 -24.05
C HIS A 61 -16.51 -24.41 -23.34
N LEU A 62 -16.04 -23.28 -23.87
CA LEU A 62 -16.32 -21.92 -23.36
C LEU A 62 -17.56 -21.31 -24.04
N GLY A 63 -17.89 -21.77 -25.24
CA GLY A 63 -19.02 -21.29 -26.04
C GLY A 63 -18.75 -19.93 -26.72
N PRO A 64 -19.64 -19.46 -27.60
CA PRO A 64 -19.35 -18.33 -28.47
C PRO A 64 -19.39 -16.97 -27.74
N VAL A 65 -18.70 -15.97 -28.30
CA VAL A 65 -18.77 -14.55 -27.96
C VAL A 65 -19.50 -13.74 -29.05
N ASP A 66 -20.01 -12.57 -28.66
CA ASP A 66 -20.65 -11.62 -29.55
C ASP A 66 -19.64 -10.69 -30.24
N GLN A 67 -20.13 -9.78 -31.09
CA GLN A 67 -19.27 -8.84 -31.81
C GLN A 67 -18.58 -7.85 -30.87
N THR A 68 -19.28 -7.42 -29.83
CA THR A 68 -18.78 -6.48 -28.81
C THR A 68 -17.49 -6.99 -28.17
N ILE A 69 -17.48 -8.25 -27.70
CA ILE A 69 -16.34 -8.86 -27.02
C ILE A 69 -15.22 -9.18 -28.01
N PHE A 70 -15.57 -9.59 -29.24
CA PHE A 70 -14.59 -9.82 -30.28
C PHE A 70 -13.84 -8.52 -30.61
N ASP A 71 -14.56 -7.42 -30.87
CA ASP A 71 -13.96 -6.13 -31.22
C ASP A 71 -13.16 -5.53 -30.07
N LEU A 72 -13.51 -5.85 -28.82
CA LEU A 72 -12.77 -5.41 -27.65
C LEU A 72 -11.34 -5.96 -27.62
N TYR A 73 -11.15 -7.25 -27.89
CA TYR A 73 -9.83 -7.90 -27.81
C TYR A 73 -9.14 -8.06 -29.17
N PHE A 74 -9.92 -8.01 -30.26
CA PHE A 74 -9.45 -8.19 -31.64
C PHE A 74 -10.02 -7.10 -32.56
N PRO A 75 -9.81 -5.79 -32.28
CA PRO A 75 -10.44 -4.68 -33.00
C PRO A 75 -10.08 -4.60 -34.50
N ARG A 76 -9.03 -5.30 -34.92
CA ARG A 76 -8.56 -5.34 -36.32
C ARG A 76 -8.62 -6.76 -36.91
N GLY A 77 -9.37 -7.66 -36.28
CA GLY A 77 -9.37 -9.08 -36.60
C GLY A 77 -8.06 -9.78 -36.21
N ILE A 78 -7.96 -11.06 -36.57
CA ILE A 78 -6.78 -11.90 -36.29
C ILE A 78 -6.14 -12.29 -37.62
N ASN A 79 -5.09 -11.57 -38.01
CA ASN A 79 -4.36 -11.80 -39.25
C ASN A 79 -2.92 -12.33 -39.03
N SER A 80 -2.55 -12.64 -37.77
CA SER A 80 -1.26 -13.27 -37.44
C SER A 80 -1.30 -13.92 -36.04
N ALA A 81 -0.27 -14.70 -35.72
CA ALA A 81 -0.05 -15.29 -34.38
C ALA A 81 0.12 -14.25 -33.31
N GLU A 82 0.87 -13.22 -33.64
CA GLU A 82 1.13 -12.11 -32.77
C GLU A 82 -0.18 -11.39 -32.42
N LYS A 83 -1.11 -11.22 -33.38
CA LYS A 83 -2.43 -10.63 -33.11
C LYS A 83 -3.36 -11.52 -32.28
N LEU A 84 -3.33 -12.83 -32.49
CA LEU A 84 -4.06 -13.75 -31.62
C LEU A 84 -3.51 -13.67 -30.18
N LYS A 85 -2.18 -13.74 -30.04
CA LYS A 85 -1.50 -13.69 -28.75
C LYS A 85 -1.73 -12.36 -28.03
N GLU A 86 -1.65 -11.23 -28.73
CA GLU A 86 -1.95 -9.90 -28.18
C GLU A 86 -3.38 -9.84 -27.60
N GLY A 87 -4.39 -10.29 -28.35
CA GLY A 87 -5.77 -10.24 -27.89
C GLY A 87 -6.06 -11.18 -26.72
N VAL A 88 -5.50 -12.40 -26.74
CA VAL A 88 -5.65 -13.35 -25.62
C VAL A 88 -4.89 -12.88 -24.39
N ALA A 89 -3.68 -12.34 -24.54
CA ALA A 89 -2.93 -11.74 -23.45
C ALA A 89 -3.71 -10.56 -22.85
N LYS A 90 -4.32 -9.72 -23.68
CA LYS A 90 -5.14 -8.61 -23.20
C LYS A 90 -6.36 -9.08 -22.42
N PHE A 91 -7.06 -10.11 -22.90
CA PHE A 91 -8.13 -10.77 -22.15
C PHE A 91 -7.62 -11.31 -20.81
N ALA A 92 -6.47 -11.97 -20.79
CA ALA A 92 -5.90 -12.54 -19.58
C ALA A 92 -5.54 -11.47 -18.53
N GLU A 93 -4.98 -10.34 -18.97
CA GLU A 93 -4.72 -9.18 -18.12
C GLU A 93 -6.02 -8.68 -17.48
N ASP A 94 -7.04 -8.41 -18.29
CA ASP A 94 -8.32 -7.89 -17.81
C ASP A 94 -9.03 -8.91 -16.90
N ALA A 95 -8.92 -10.21 -17.23
CA ALA A 95 -9.46 -11.31 -16.45
C ALA A 95 -8.86 -11.37 -15.04
N LEU A 96 -7.53 -11.33 -14.92
CA LEU A 96 -6.88 -11.36 -13.61
C LEU A 96 -7.07 -10.04 -12.85
N LEU A 97 -6.97 -8.91 -13.53
CA LEU A 97 -7.06 -7.58 -12.91
C LEU A 97 -8.43 -7.35 -12.28
N HIS A 98 -9.50 -7.79 -12.94
CA HIS A 98 -10.88 -7.48 -12.56
C HIS A 98 -11.65 -8.64 -11.93
N PHE A 99 -11.32 -9.89 -12.26
CA PHE A 99 -12.12 -11.06 -11.85
C PHE A 99 -11.31 -12.14 -11.13
N GLY A 100 -9.98 -12.02 -11.04
CA GLY A 100 -9.11 -12.99 -10.36
C GLY A 100 -9.08 -14.39 -10.98
N SER A 101 -9.80 -14.62 -12.08
CA SER A 101 -9.97 -15.94 -12.71
C SER A 101 -10.40 -15.79 -14.16
N PHE A 102 -9.70 -16.48 -15.08
CA PHE A 102 -10.01 -16.50 -16.51
C PHE A 102 -11.41 -17.03 -16.79
N HIS A 103 -11.80 -18.11 -16.12
CA HIS A 103 -13.11 -18.72 -16.30
C HIS A 103 -14.23 -17.78 -15.82
N GLN A 104 -14.10 -17.20 -14.63
CA GLN A 104 -15.09 -16.25 -14.12
C GLN A 104 -15.18 -15.01 -15.01
N ALA A 105 -14.05 -14.47 -15.46
CA ALA A 105 -14.00 -13.35 -16.39
C ALA A 105 -14.75 -13.67 -17.68
N PHE A 106 -14.44 -14.80 -18.31
CA PHE A 106 -15.05 -15.19 -19.58
C PHE A 106 -16.57 -15.21 -19.50
N PHE A 107 -17.14 -15.89 -18.49
CA PHE A 107 -18.60 -15.98 -18.34
C PHE A 107 -19.25 -14.64 -17.97
N ARG A 108 -18.60 -13.81 -17.16
CA ARG A 108 -19.13 -12.51 -16.76
C ARG A 108 -19.11 -11.52 -17.91
N ILE A 109 -17.97 -11.36 -18.58
CA ILE A 109 -17.81 -10.48 -19.73
C ILE A 109 -18.79 -10.88 -20.84
N LYS A 110 -18.97 -12.19 -21.04
CA LYS A 110 -19.97 -12.73 -21.97
C LYS A 110 -21.42 -12.41 -21.59
N ALA A 111 -21.75 -12.41 -20.30
CA ALA A 111 -23.09 -12.08 -19.82
C ALA A 111 -23.39 -10.58 -19.93
N ASP A 112 -22.39 -9.73 -19.66
CA ASP A 112 -22.48 -8.28 -19.83
C ASP A 112 -21.09 -7.70 -20.09
N ALA A 113 -20.85 -7.27 -21.33
CA ALA A 113 -19.57 -6.70 -21.75
C ALA A 113 -19.23 -5.40 -21.01
N ASN A 114 -20.23 -4.72 -20.42
CA ASN A 114 -20.04 -3.52 -19.61
C ASN A 114 -19.56 -3.85 -18.17
N LEU A 115 -19.46 -5.14 -17.80
CA LEU A 115 -18.91 -5.57 -16.50
C LEU A 115 -17.40 -5.43 -16.40
N LEU A 116 -16.70 -5.39 -17.54
CA LEU A 116 -15.36 -4.82 -17.51
C LEU A 116 -15.52 -3.42 -16.97
N PRO A 117 -14.95 -3.10 -15.80
CA PRO A 117 -15.17 -1.79 -15.21
C PRO A 117 -14.83 -0.80 -16.31
N ALA A 118 -15.78 0.09 -16.64
CA ALA A 118 -15.48 1.29 -17.39
C ALA A 118 -14.25 1.86 -16.69
N VAL A 119 -13.10 1.68 -17.34
CA VAL A 119 -11.74 1.82 -16.80
C VAL A 119 -11.79 2.68 -15.55
N LYS A 120 -11.63 2.05 -14.35
CA LYS A 120 -11.85 2.71 -13.04
C LYS A 120 -11.48 4.17 -13.17
N GLN A 121 -12.48 5.05 -13.16
CA GLN A 121 -12.30 6.42 -13.65
C GLN A 121 -11.02 6.99 -13.06
N PRO A 122 -10.14 7.56 -13.91
CA PRO A 122 -8.91 8.15 -13.42
C PRO A 122 -9.27 9.11 -12.28
N PHE A 123 -8.49 9.06 -11.21
CA PHE A 123 -8.74 9.89 -10.05
C PHE A 123 -7.71 11.00 -9.94
N GLY A 124 -8.17 12.12 -9.40
CA GLY A 124 -7.45 13.37 -9.51
C GLY A 124 -7.53 13.97 -10.91
N SER A 125 -7.49 15.30 -10.96
CA SER A 125 -7.44 16.06 -12.18
C SER A 125 -6.94 17.48 -11.91
N GLU A 126 -6.44 18.12 -12.95
CA GLU A 126 -6.06 19.54 -12.92
C GLU A 126 -7.27 20.46 -12.72
N THR A 127 -8.46 19.97 -13.07
CA THR A 127 -9.72 20.70 -12.93
C THR A 127 -10.31 20.63 -11.51
N ARG A 128 -9.81 19.71 -10.68
CA ARG A 128 -10.24 19.59 -9.29
C ARG A 128 -9.59 20.68 -8.44
N ALA A 129 -10.32 21.18 -7.45
CA ALA A 129 -9.76 22.13 -6.50
C ALA A 129 -8.51 21.53 -5.79
N PRO A 130 -7.42 22.29 -5.66
CA PRO A 130 -6.25 21.86 -4.89
C PRO A 130 -6.63 21.49 -3.45
N PHE A 131 -5.99 20.45 -2.93
CA PHE A 131 -6.16 20.04 -1.54
C PHE A 131 -4.99 20.58 -0.71
N THR A 132 -5.26 21.61 0.08
CA THR A 132 -4.27 22.20 0.98
C THR A 132 -4.82 22.24 2.40
N LEU A 133 -3.98 21.85 3.36
CA LEU A 133 -4.33 22.00 4.78
C LEU A 133 -4.46 23.48 5.14
N SER A 134 -5.46 23.79 5.96
CA SER A 134 -5.69 25.14 6.47
C SER A 134 -4.67 25.56 7.53
N SER A 135 -4.06 24.61 8.25
CA SER A 135 -3.09 24.85 9.32
C SER A 135 -1.93 23.86 9.29
N PRO A 136 -1.15 23.80 8.20
CA PRO A 136 -0.02 22.87 8.10
C PRO A 136 1.02 23.17 9.19
N LEU A 137 1.49 22.11 9.85
CA LEU A 137 2.61 22.18 10.77
C LEU A 137 3.92 22.33 10.00
N GLN A 138 4.81 23.14 10.55
CA GLN A 138 6.17 23.26 10.04
C GLN A 138 7.00 22.03 10.41
N ILE A 139 8.07 21.76 9.66
CA ILE A 139 8.98 20.63 9.87
C ILE A 139 9.43 20.49 11.33
N LYS A 140 9.86 21.60 11.96
CA LYS A 140 10.27 21.65 13.38
C LYS A 140 9.13 21.40 14.38
N GLU A 141 7.88 21.50 13.96
CA GLU A 141 6.70 21.33 14.81
C GLU A 141 6.17 19.88 14.77
N LEU A 142 6.51 19.08 13.74
CA LEU A 142 5.92 17.75 13.50
C LEU A 142 6.13 16.79 14.67
N ALA A 143 7.34 16.74 15.22
CA ALA A 143 7.69 15.85 16.31
C ALA A 143 6.88 16.11 17.60
N TYR A 144 6.26 17.28 17.75
CA TYR A 144 5.39 17.59 18.89
C TYR A 144 4.04 16.86 18.87
N LEU A 145 3.67 16.27 17.73
CA LEU A 145 2.50 15.41 17.64
C LEU A 145 2.77 14.01 18.24
N GLY A 146 4.03 13.59 18.28
CA GLY A 146 4.42 12.30 18.86
C GLY A 146 4.14 12.19 20.36
N TYR A 147 3.85 10.99 20.84
CA TYR A 147 3.62 10.73 22.27
C TYR A 147 4.90 10.88 23.10
N VAL A 148 6.05 10.46 22.56
CA VAL A 148 7.35 10.55 23.26
C VAL A 148 7.82 12.00 23.31
N SER A 149 8.05 12.60 22.14
CA SER A 149 8.55 13.98 22.02
C SER A 149 7.55 15.03 22.47
N GLY A 150 6.24 14.81 22.30
CA GLY A 150 5.19 15.72 22.80
C GLY A 150 4.83 15.50 24.28
N GLY A 151 5.27 14.41 24.91
CA GLY A 151 5.10 14.16 26.35
C GLY A 151 6.21 14.79 27.20
N LEU A 152 7.38 15.05 26.61
CA LEU A 152 8.56 15.59 27.29
C LEU A 152 8.29 16.89 28.08
N PRO A 153 7.57 17.92 27.57
CA PRO A 153 7.34 19.15 28.35
C PRO A 153 6.54 18.89 29.64
N THR A 154 5.58 17.96 29.61
CA THR A 154 4.81 17.57 30.79
C THR A 154 5.70 16.82 31.78
N GLN A 155 6.54 15.91 31.31
CA GLN A 155 7.53 15.21 32.14
C GLN A 155 8.53 16.19 32.77
N MET A 156 8.96 17.24 32.04
CA MET A 156 9.80 18.31 32.58
C MET A 156 9.08 19.09 33.67
N SER A 157 7.79 19.38 33.50
CA SER A 157 6.98 20.07 34.52
C SER A 157 6.84 19.22 35.79
N ASP A 158 6.55 17.93 35.66
CA ASP A 158 6.47 17.01 36.79
C ASP A 158 7.83 16.88 37.49
N ALA A 159 8.91 16.82 36.71
CA ALA A 159 10.28 16.81 37.21
C ALA A 159 10.63 18.11 37.95
N HIS A 160 10.26 19.26 37.40
CA HIS A 160 10.44 20.57 38.02
C HIS A 160 9.70 20.65 39.36
N GLN A 161 8.42 20.26 39.41
CA GLN A 161 7.67 20.23 40.66
C GLN A 161 8.30 19.30 41.71
N THR A 162 8.80 18.15 41.27
CA THR A 162 9.51 17.18 42.11
C THR A 162 10.77 17.80 42.74
N ILE A 163 11.59 18.50 41.94
CA ILE A 163 12.80 19.22 42.42
C ILE A 163 12.40 20.32 43.41
N MET A 164 11.36 21.11 43.08
CA MET A 164 10.88 22.20 43.94
C MET A 164 10.34 21.70 45.29
N ARG A 165 9.74 20.51 45.35
CA ARG A 165 9.33 19.89 46.63
C ARG A 165 10.52 19.52 47.51
N ALA A 166 11.57 18.93 46.92
CA ALA A 166 12.81 18.61 47.64
C ALA A 166 13.50 19.89 48.16
N MET A 167 13.50 20.97 47.37
CA MET A 167 14.03 22.26 47.80
C MET A 167 13.16 22.93 48.89
N GLY A 168 11.83 22.86 48.75
CA GLY A 168 10.89 23.45 49.70
C GLY A 168 10.95 22.84 51.10
N ALA A 169 11.30 21.55 51.20
CA ALA A 169 11.50 20.85 52.48
C ALA A 169 12.71 21.38 53.27
N LEU A 170 13.67 22.04 52.61
CA LEU A 170 14.92 22.52 53.21
C LEU A 170 14.85 23.97 53.69
N GLY A 171 13.87 24.76 53.21
CA GLY A 171 13.82 26.20 53.44
C GLY A 171 14.92 26.98 52.70
N SER A 172 14.67 28.25 52.38
CA SER A 172 15.52 29.05 51.46
C SER A 172 16.97 29.29 51.93
N ARG A 173 17.29 29.03 53.20
CA ARG A 173 18.63 29.22 53.78
C ARG A 173 19.50 27.96 53.82
N LEU A 174 18.96 26.78 53.52
CA LEU A 174 19.68 25.50 53.58
C LEU A 174 19.74 24.76 52.22
N ALA A 175 19.32 25.39 51.12
CA ALA A 175 19.29 24.80 49.79
C ALA A 175 20.68 24.72 49.14
N THR A 176 21.59 23.93 49.72
CA THR A 176 22.83 23.50 49.05
C THR A 176 22.58 22.23 48.26
N GLU A 177 23.44 21.92 47.29
CA GLU A 177 23.34 20.68 46.50
C GLU A 177 23.28 19.43 47.40
N GLU A 178 24.16 19.35 48.40
CA GLU A 178 24.24 18.22 49.32
C GLU A 178 22.94 18.05 50.13
N ASN A 179 22.38 19.15 50.62
CA ASN A 179 21.12 19.13 51.36
C ASN A 179 19.93 18.73 50.47
N ILE A 180 19.90 19.20 49.21
CA ILE A 180 18.87 18.82 48.23
C ILE A 180 18.93 17.34 47.91
N ARG A 181 20.14 16.78 47.73
CA ARG A 181 20.33 15.34 47.52
C ARG A 181 19.89 14.54 48.74
N HIS A 182 20.25 14.99 49.93
CA HIS A 182 19.84 14.31 51.17
C HIS A 182 18.32 14.34 51.34
N SER A 183 17.68 15.50 51.17
CA SER A 183 16.23 15.64 51.29
C SER A 183 15.49 14.81 50.23
N ALA A 184 15.96 14.84 48.98
CA ALA A 184 15.39 14.01 47.91
C ALA A 184 15.46 12.51 48.26
N THR A 185 16.56 12.05 48.86
CA THR A 185 16.71 10.66 49.30
C THR A 185 15.71 10.30 50.41
N GLU A 186 15.51 11.20 51.38
CA GLU A 186 14.55 10.99 52.49
C GLU A 186 13.10 10.86 52.02
N ILE A 187 12.73 11.57 50.96
CA ILE A 187 11.39 11.51 50.36
C ILE A 187 11.29 10.54 49.17
N GLY A 188 12.31 9.70 48.95
CA GLY A 188 12.32 8.63 47.95
C GLY A 188 12.40 9.11 46.50
N ILE A 189 12.95 10.29 46.25
CA ILE A 189 13.11 10.89 44.92
C ILE A 189 14.53 10.66 44.39
N ASP A 190 14.62 10.16 43.16
CA ASP A 190 15.87 10.15 42.39
C ASP A 190 16.06 11.52 41.72
N ILE A 191 16.81 12.41 42.38
CA ILE A 191 17.05 13.78 41.91
C ILE A 191 17.83 13.80 40.59
N GLU A 192 18.75 12.85 40.38
CA GLU A 192 19.57 12.77 39.18
C GLU A 192 18.73 12.40 37.96
N LYS A 193 17.86 11.40 38.10
CA LYS A 193 16.90 11.04 37.05
C LYS A 193 15.95 12.19 36.73
N THR A 194 15.53 12.92 37.75
CA THR A 194 14.63 14.06 37.61
C THR A 194 15.31 15.22 36.87
N LEU A 195 16.54 15.56 37.25
CA LEU A 195 17.35 16.58 36.59
C LEU A 195 17.67 16.22 35.15
N LYS A 196 18.00 14.95 34.87
CA LYS A 196 18.19 14.43 33.50
C LYS A 196 16.97 14.67 32.62
N THR A 197 15.77 14.55 33.16
CA THR A 197 14.52 14.79 32.41
C THR A 197 14.38 16.27 32.01
N VAL A 198 14.68 17.19 32.93
CA VAL A 198 14.72 18.63 32.62
C VAL A 198 15.81 18.95 31.59
N ASN A 199 17.01 18.42 31.80
CA ASN A 199 18.16 18.64 30.90
C ASN A 199 17.93 18.10 29.50
N ALA A 200 17.26 16.96 29.34
CA ALA A 200 16.89 16.42 28.03
C ALA A 200 15.99 17.40 27.24
N GLY A 201 15.04 18.06 27.91
CA GLY A 201 14.18 19.05 27.27
C GLY A 201 14.86 20.39 27.00
N LEU A 202 15.78 20.82 27.88
CA LEU A 202 16.61 22.00 27.64
C LEU A 202 17.53 21.78 26.43
N GLU A 203 18.24 20.65 26.39
CA GLU A 203 19.13 20.27 25.30
C GLU A 203 18.38 20.21 23.96
N LYS A 204 17.16 19.63 23.95
CA LYS A 204 16.31 19.60 22.76
C LYS A 204 15.99 21.00 22.22
N ARG A 205 16.00 22.03 23.07
CA ARG A 205 15.79 23.44 22.69
C ARG A 205 17.10 24.20 22.47
N GLY A 206 18.23 23.49 22.37
CA GLY A 206 19.56 24.10 22.24
C GLY A 206 19.97 24.92 23.47
N GLN A 207 19.38 24.64 24.64
CA GLN A 207 19.71 25.31 25.89
C GLN A 207 20.80 24.53 26.63
N LYS A 208 21.61 25.26 27.42
CA LYS A 208 22.62 24.66 28.28
C LYS A 208 21.95 23.78 29.34
N GLN A 209 22.50 22.60 29.57
CA GLN A 209 22.13 21.75 30.71
C GLN A 209 22.47 22.47 32.03
N VAL A 210 21.68 22.21 33.05
CA VAL A 210 21.79 22.81 34.37
C VAL A 210 22.21 21.77 35.41
N THR A 211 23.06 22.16 36.35
CA THR A 211 23.36 21.39 37.57
C THR A 211 22.29 21.64 38.64
N ILE A 212 22.37 20.95 39.78
CA ILE A 212 21.49 21.25 40.93
C ILE A 212 21.75 22.67 41.45
N GLU A 213 23.01 23.10 41.53
CA GLU A 213 23.38 24.46 41.94
C GLU A 213 22.82 25.53 40.99
N ASP A 214 22.94 25.29 39.68
CA ASP A 214 22.33 26.16 38.67
C ASP A 214 20.80 26.20 38.86
N TYR A 215 20.19 25.07 39.17
CA TYR A 215 18.75 24.95 39.36
C TYR A 215 18.24 25.81 40.53
N VAL A 216 18.97 25.83 41.65
CA VAL A 216 18.60 26.62 42.84
C VAL A 216 18.47 28.10 42.52
N THR A 217 19.33 28.61 41.64
CA THR A 217 19.38 30.03 41.27
C THR A 217 18.44 30.39 40.10
N THR A 218 18.14 29.43 39.22
CA THR A 218 17.41 29.66 37.96
C THR A 218 16.05 28.95 37.88
N ALA A 219 15.54 28.40 38.99
CA ALA A 219 14.30 27.60 39.01
C ALA A 219 13.11 28.28 38.32
N GLU A 220 12.91 29.58 38.55
CA GLU A 220 11.82 30.33 37.90
C GLU A 220 12.02 30.52 36.39
N GLU A 221 13.25 30.75 35.95
CA GLU A 221 13.56 30.82 34.52
C GLU A 221 13.32 29.46 33.85
N ILE A 222 13.70 28.37 34.52
CA ILE A 222 13.45 27.00 34.06
C ILE A 222 11.94 26.75 33.99
N ARG A 223 11.16 27.16 34.99
CA ARG A 223 9.69 27.04 34.99
C ARG A 223 9.09 27.76 33.78
N LEU A 224 9.46 29.01 33.53
CA LEU A 224 8.97 29.80 32.40
C LEU A 224 9.33 29.15 31.05
N LYS A 225 10.54 28.58 30.92
CA LYS A 225 10.96 27.84 29.73
C LYS A 225 10.11 26.58 29.51
N ILE A 226 9.80 25.85 30.58
CA ILE A 226 8.92 24.65 30.53
C ILE A 226 7.50 25.05 30.14
N GLU A 227 6.93 26.09 30.74
CA GLU A 227 5.59 26.57 30.43
C GLU A 227 5.47 27.02 28.97
N THR A 228 6.47 27.75 28.48
CA THR A 228 6.56 28.13 27.07
C THR A 228 6.59 26.90 26.17
N PHE A 229 7.34 25.87 26.55
CA PHE A 229 7.41 24.62 25.79
C PHE A 229 6.07 23.85 25.77
N ILE A 230 5.39 23.79 26.91
CA ILE A 230 4.05 23.18 27.01
C ILE A 230 3.07 23.90 26.09
N GLU A 231 3.06 25.24 26.07
CA GLU A 231 2.15 26.02 25.23
C GLU A 231 2.47 25.82 23.74
N GLU A 232 3.74 25.76 23.35
CA GLU A 232 4.14 25.45 21.99
C GLU A 232 3.63 24.08 21.53
N VAL A 233 3.80 23.03 22.35
CA VAL A 233 3.31 21.68 22.04
C VAL A 233 1.78 21.64 21.98
N ARG A 234 1.09 22.31 22.92
CA ARG A 234 -0.36 22.44 22.93
C ARG A 234 -0.87 23.08 21.64
N ARG A 235 -0.26 24.19 21.22
CA ARG A 235 -0.58 24.87 19.95
C ARG A 235 -0.39 23.96 18.74
N CYS A 236 0.70 23.21 18.70
CA CYS A 236 0.97 22.28 17.59
C CYS A 236 -0.06 21.14 17.54
N ARG A 237 -0.40 20.55 18.68
CA ARG A 237 -1.46 19.53 18.76
C ARG A 237 -2.83 20.07 18.33
N GLN A 238 -3.16 21.32 18.68
CA GLN A 238 -4.39 21.96 18.19
C GLN A 238 -4.39 22.19 16.67
N LYS A 239 -3.24 22.46 16.04
CA LYS A 239 -3.13 22.47 14.57
C LYS A 239 -3.35 21.06 14.01
N GLY A 240 -2.72 20.05 14.61
CA GLY A 240 -2.87 18.65 14.21
C GLY A 240 -4.31 18.13 14.30
N ILE A 241 -5.06 18.53 15.33
CA ILE A 241 -6.49 18.22 15.47
C ILE A 241 -7.30 18.86 14.33
N ARG A 242 -7.08 20.15 14.06
CA ARG A 242 -7.76 20.85 12.96
C ARG A 242 -7.48 20.24 11.60
N ASN A 243 -6.23 19.83 11.35
CA ASN A 243 -5.86 19.12 10.13
C ASN A 243 -6.55 17.76 10.06
N GLN A 244 -6.64 17.03 11.17
CA GLN A 244 -7.37 15.77 11.23
C GLN A 244 -8.86 15.93 10.94
N GLU A 245 -9.51 16.95 11.49
CA GLU A 245 -10.90 17.29 11.18
C GLU A 245 -11.07 17.61 9.69
N GLN A 246 -10.13 18.31 9.08
CA GLN A 246 -10.15 18.56 7.63
C GLN A 246 -10.05 17.26 6.81
N TYR A 247 -9.22 16.30 7.23
CA TYR A 247 -9.17 14.97 6.61
C TYR A 247 -10.49 14.22 6.75
N ILE A 248 -11.08 14.22 7.95
CA ILE A 248 -12.39 13.58 8.21
C ILE A 248 -13.47 14.20 7.33
N ASN A 249 -13.53 15.53 7.23
CA ASN A 249 -14.50 16.24 6.39
C ASN A 249 -14.30 15.96 4.88
N SER A 250 -13.10 15.53 4.49
CA SER A 250 -12.76 15.18 3.10
C SER A 250 -12.74 13.67 2.85
N ALA A 251 -13.11 12.85 3.84
CA ALA A 251 -12.91 11.40 3.82
C ALA A 251 -13.53 10.76 2.58
N ALA A 252 -14.79 11.10 2.26
CA ALA A 252 -15.52 10.54 1.11
C ALA A 252 -14.82 10.72 -0.24
N GLU A 253 -13.89 11.67 -0.33
CA GLU A 253 -13.18 11.99 -1.55
C GLU A 253 -11.66 11.73 -1.45
N MET A 254 -11.22 11.03 -0.40
CA MET A 254 -9.83 10.65 -0.19
C MET A 254 -9.34 9.75 -1.34
N ASP A 255 -8.18 10.05 -1.90
CA ASP A 255 -7.57 9.24 -2.96
C ASP A 255 -6.45 8.37 -2.41
N VAL A 256 -5.60 8.91 -1.53
CA VAL A 256 -4.41 8.20 -1.04
C VAL A 256 -4.37 8.19 0.48
N TYR A 257 -4.21 7.01 1.07
CA TYR A 257 -3.89 6.86 2.49
C TYR A 257 -2.41 6.53 2.66
N VAL A 258 -1.69 7.27 3.51
CA VAL A 258 -0.29 6.97 3.83
C VAL A 258 -0.21 6.30 5.20
N ALA A 259 0.18 5.03 5.21
CA ALA A 259 0.34 4.20 6.41
C ALA A 259 1.79 4.24 6.89
N THR A 260 2.02 4.60 8.15
CA THR A 260 3.36 4.71 8.76
C THR A 260 3.29 4.63 10.28
N SER A 261 4.43 4.42 10.94
CA SER A 261 4.56 4.59 12.39
C SER A 261 5.63 5.64 12.65
N MET A 262 5.29 6.66 13.44
CA MET A 262 6.24 7.69 13.83
C MET A 262 6.36 7.68 15.34
N ARG A 263 7.55 7.39 15.85
CA ARG A 263 7.85 7.27 17.28
C ARG A 263 8.71 8.41 17.76
N ASP A 264 9.73 8.76 16.98
CA ASP A 264 10.67 9.83 17.29
C ASP A 264 10.67 10.93 16.23
N GLU A 265 11.47 11.95 16.48
CA GLU A 265 11.57 13.12 15.62
C GLU A 265 12.12 12.80 14.22
N ARG A 266 13.06 11.86 14.12
CA ARG A 266 13.65 11.46 12.84
C ARG A 266 12.59 10.82 11.95
N ASP A 267 11.71 9.98 12.52
CA ASP A 267 10.60 9.38 11.77
C ASP A 267 9.69 10.44 11.13
N TYR A 268 9.35 11.51 11.87
CA TYR A 268 8.53 12.60 11.34
C TYR A 268 9.21 13.33 10.19
N HIS A 269 10.50 13.64 10.32
CA HIS A 269 11.26 14.35 9.27
C HIS A 269 11.41 13.49 8.01
N GLU A 270 11.81 12.22 8.16
CA GLU A 270 11.99 11.31 7.03
C GLU A 270 10.65 11.05 6.32
N MET A 271 9.57 10.81 7.08
CA MET A 271 8.25 10.57 6.51
C MET A 271 7.69 11.81 5.79
N HIS A 272 7.83 12.98 6.40
CA HIS A 272 7.39 14.23 5.78
C HIS A 272 8.17 14.53 4.49
N GLY A 273 9.50 14.30 4.50
CA GLY A 273 10.34 14.42 3.31
C GLY A 273 9.93 13.46 2.19
N PHE A 274 9.63 12.20 2.52
CA PHE A 274 9.10 11.21 1.58
C PHE A 274 7.77 11.66 0.97
N ILE A 275 6.79 12.03 1.80
CA ILE A 275 5.46 12.48 1.36
C ILE A 275 5.58 13.68 0.43
N ARG A 276 6.38 14.70 0.80
CA ARG A 276 6.62 15.86 -0.06
C ARG A 276 7.22 15.48 -1.39
N THR A 277 8.23 14.61 -1.39
CA THR A 277 8.87 14.16 -2.64
C THR A 277 7.87 13.47 -3.58
N VAL A 278 6.94 12.67 -3.04
CA VAL A 278 5.89 12.01 -3.82
C VAL A 278 4.86 13.00 -4.34
N PHE A 279 4.27 13.81 -3.46
CA PHE A 279 3.09 14.61 -3.78
C PHE A 279 3.39 15.98 -4.39
N GLU A 280 4.59 16.53 -4.19
CA GLU A 280 5.03 17.80 -4.83
C GLU A 280 5.68 17.57 -6.19
N ARG A 281 5.86 16.31 -6.61
CA ARG A 281 6.33 16.01 -7.96
C ARG A 281 5.34 16.55 -8.97
N HIS A 282 5.83 17.28 -9.98
CA HIS A 282 5.02 18.11 -10.87
C HIS A 282 3.82 17.38 -11.52
N ASP A 283 4.00 16.13 -11.95
CA ASP A 283 2.97 15.30 -12.55
C ASP A 283 1.90 14.80 -11.57
N ILE A 284 2.28 14.53 -10.31
CA ILE A 284 1.35 14.17 -9.23
C ILE A 284 0.62 15.40 -8.69
N ALA A 285 1.33 16.51 -8.45
CA ALA A 285 0.76 17.74 -7.90
C ALA A 285 -0.39 18.27 -8.78
N ARG A 286 -0.24 18.18 -10.11
CA ARG A 286 -1.28 18.53 -11.09
C ARG A 286 -2.56 17.72 -10.97
N LEU A 287 -2.52 16.53 -10.38
CA LEU A 287 -3.72 15.71 -10.17
C LEU A 287 -4.57 16.19 -9.00
N ASN A 288 -4.09 17.11 -8.17
CA ASN A 288 -4.81 17.60 -6.99
C ASN A 288 -5.37 16.43 -6.15
N LEU A 289 -4.53 15.41 -5.90
CA LEU A 289 -4.91 14.24 -5.11
C LEU A 289 -5.21 14.66 -3.67
N ARG A 290 -6.28 14.10 -3.10
CA ARG A 290 -6.55 14.22 -1.66
C ARG A 290 -5.84 13.06 -0.98
N TYR A 291 -4.91 13.36 -0.11
CA TYR A 291 -4.13 12.34 0.59
C TYR A 291 -4.09 12.62 2.09
N PHE A 292 -4.08 11.55 2.88
CA PHE A 292 -3.90 11.62 4.33
C PHE A 292 -2.40 11.66 4.64
N ASP A 293 -1.90 12.80 5.11
CA ASP A 293 -0.54 12.93 5.66
C ASP A 293 -0.58 12.71 7.19
N PRO A 294 -0.12 11.55 7.69
CA PRO A 294 -0.12 11.24 9.11
C PRO A 294 0.82 12.18 9.90
N THR A 295 1.83 12.79 9.27
CA THR A 295 2.75 13.75 9.94
C THR A 295 2.05 15.04 10.34
N GLN A 296 0.87 15.31 9.77
CA GLN A 296 0.10 16.53 9.97
C GLN A 296 -1.12 16.35 10.88
N ALA A 297 -1.43 15.11 11.30
CA ALA A 297 -2.64 14.77 12.05
C ALA A 297 -2.34 14.40 13.50
N TYR A 298 -3.23 14.78 14.43
CA TYR A 298 -3.13 14.39 15.83
C TYR A 298 -4.49 14.00 16.40
N CYS A 299 -4.57 12.78 16.94
CA CYS A 299 -5.73 12.25 17.61
C CYS A 299 -5.39 11.95 19.08
N PRO A 300 -5.96 12.66 20.06
CA PRO A 300 -5.66 12.44 21.49
C PRO A 300 -6.07 11.05 21.97
N ASN A 301 -7.23 10.56 21.52
CA ASN A 301 -7.78 9.28 21.92
C ASN A 301 -7.35 8.18 20.95
N LYS A 302 -6.79 7.09 21.50
CA LYS A 302 -6.29 5.95 20.73
C LYS A 302 -7.38 5.17 19.97
N TYR A 303 -8.61 5.12 20.50
CA TYR A 303 -9.72 4.43 19.85
C TYR A 303 -10.25 5.25 18.69
N ASP A 304 -10.46 6.56 18.89
CA ASP A 304 -10.85 7.48 17.83
C ASP A 304 -9.81 7.51 16.71
N LYS A 305 -8.52 7.44 17.08
CA LYS A 305 -7.42 7.33 16.12
C LYS A 305 -7.60 6.11 15.21
N GLY A 306 -7.81 4.93 15.79
CA GLY A 306 -8.03 3.70 15.02
C GLY A 306 -9.28 3.77 14.14
N LEU A 307 -10.37 4.40 14.61
CA LEU A 307 -11.57 4.60 13.79
C LEU A 307 -11.33 5.55 12.62
N VAL A 308 -10.55 6.62 12.83
CA VAL A 308 -10.17 7.55 11.77
C VAL A 308 -9.28 6.86 10.73
N GLU A 309 -8.28 6.08 11.16
CA GLU A 309 -7.43 5.30 10.25
C GLU A 309 -8.26 4.30 9.43
N CYS A 310 -9.17 3.56 10.07
CA CYS A 310 -10.12 2.68 9.38
C CYS A 310 -11.01 3.43 8.37
N LEU A 311 -11.52 4.62 8.74
CA LEU A 311 -12.31 5.46 7.84
C LEU A 311 -11.48 5.92 6.64
N MET A 312 -10.26 6.40 6.87
CA MET A 312 -9.37 6.85 5.80
C MET A 312 -9.06 5.70 4.84
N ILE A 313 -8.71 4.51 5.35
CA ILE A 313 -8.47 3.32 4.53
C ILE A 313 -9.73 2.93 3.76
N ARG A 314 -10.90 2.94 4.40
CA ARG A 314 -12.17 2.59 3.76
C ARG A 314 -12.54 3.54 2.62
N CYS A 315 -12.16 4.81 2.70
CA CYS A 315 -12.46 5.79 1.68
C CYS A 315 -11.38 5.96 0.60
N ALA A 316 -10.09 5.87 0.96
CA ALA A 316 -8.98 6.03 0.02
C ALA A 316 -9.06 5.05 -1.17
N LYS A 317 -8.56 5.45 -2.33
CA LYS A 317 -8.54 4.61 -3.54
C LYS A 317 -7.30 3.73 -3.60
N VAL A 318 -6.20 4.18 -3.01
CA VAL A 318 -4.90 3.50 -2.94
C VAL A 318 -4.25 3.79 -1.58
N THR A 319 -3.47 2.84 -1.08
CA THR A 319 -2.64 3.02 0.12
C THR A 319 -1.17 3.02 -0.25
N ILE A 320 -0.40 3.96 0.32
CA ILE A 320 1.05 3.90 0.38
C ILE A 320 1.42 3.37 1.76
N TYR A 321 2.00 2.18 1.81
CA TYR A 321 2.50 1.56 3.04
C TYR A 321 4.00 1.82 3.17
N CYS A 322 4.40 2.57 4.20
CA CYS A 322 5.80 2.86 4.46
C CYS A 322 6.38 1.85 5.47
N ALA A 323 7.14 0.89 4.95
CA ALA A 323 7.78 -0.14 5.76
C ALA A 323 8.92 0.44 6.61
N GLN A 324 9.04 -0.02 7.86
CA GLN A 324 10.12 0.37 8.76
C GLN A 324 10.90 -0.86 9.24
N LEU A 325 12.04 -0.65 9.91
CA LEU A 325 12.84 -1.75 10.48
C LEU A 325 12.00 -2.66 11.39
N GLN A 326 11.11 -2.05 12.17
CA GLN A 326 10.13 -2.76 12.98
C GLN A 326 8.73 -2.24 12.65
N ASP A 327 7.91 -3.11 12.04
CA ASP A 327 6.51 -2.81 11.84
C ASP A 327 5.69 -3.16 13.09
N THR A 328 4.59 -2.44 13.25
CA THR A 328 3.67 -2.61 14.36
C THR A 328 2.48 -3.44 13.90
N MET A 329 1.83 -4.16 14.82
CA MET A 329 0.57 -4.85 14.52
C MET A 329 -0.45 -3.94 13.83
N GLY A 330 -0.50 -2.65 14.20
CA GLY A 330 -1.37 -1.67 13.54
C GLY A 330 -1.09 -1.52 12.05
N LYS A 331 0.17 -1.32 11.65
CA LYS A 331 0.55 -1.21 10.24
C LYS A 331 0.24 -2.48 9.45
N ASP A 332 0.61 -3.65 9.97
CA ASP A 332 0.36 -4.91 9.27
C ASP A 332 -1.16 -5.15 9.10
N SER A 333 -1.97 -4.68 10.06
CA SER A 333 -3.43 -4.70 9.98
C SER A 333 -3.95 -3.71 8.92
N GLU A 334 -3.37 -2.51 8.80
CA GLU A 334 -3.69 -1.53 7.75
C GLU A 334 -3.36 -2.05 6.34
N LEU A 335 -2.24 -2.77 6.20
CA LEU A 335 -1.87 -3.45 4.96
C LEU A 335 -2.88 -4.54 4.61
N ALA A 336 -3.14 -5.46 5.54
CA ALA A 336 -4.02 -6.60 5.33
C ALA A 336 -5.46 -6.15 5.00
N ILE A 337 -6.00 -5.17 5.74
CA ILE A 337 -7.36 -4.67 5.50
C ILE A 337 -7.45 -3.93 4.16
N THR A 338 -6.41 -3.19 3.74
CA THR A 338 -6.42 -2.52 2.43
C THR A 338 -6.48 -3.55 1.30
N LEU A 339 -5.62 -4.58 1.35
CA LEU A 339 -5.60 -5.64 0.35
C LEU A 339 -6.92 -6.44 0.37
N GLY A 340 -7.47 -6.72 1.56
CA GLY A 340 -8.77 -7.39 1.74
C GLY A 340 -9.98 -6.56 1.29
N LEU A 341 -9.82 -5.26 1.06
CA LEU A 341 -10.82 -4.38 0.43
C LEU A 341 -10.67 -4.30 -1.10
N GLY A 342 -9.74 -5.05 -1.70
CA GLY A 342 -9.51 -5.03 -3.15
C GLY A 342 -8.81 -3.77 -3.64
N LYS A 343 -8.13 -3.03 -2.75
CA LYS A 343 -7.49 -1.75 -3.08
C LYS A 343 -6.01 -1.93 -3.39
N PRO A 344 -5.46 -1.20 -4.38
CA PRO A 344 -4.04 -1.21 -4.66
C PRO A 344 -3.23 -0.73 -3.45
N VAL A 345 -2.08 -1.35 -3.23
CA VAL A 345 -1.11 -0.95 -2.20
C VAL A 345 0.26 -0.77 -2.84
N ILE A 346 0.87 0.39 -2.61
CA ILE A 346 2.27 0.65 -2.92
C ILE A 346 3.06 0.49 -1.61
N VAL A 347 3.95 -0.49 -1.54
CA VAL A 347 4.82 -0.69 -0.38
C VAL A 347 6.15 0.02 -0.65
N PHE A 348 6.40 1.11 0.08
CA PHE A 348 7.69 1.78 0.09
C PHE A 348 8.58 1.18 1.16
N VAL A 349 9.75 0.66 0.75
CA VAL A 349 10.79 0.21 1.67
C VAL A 349 12.01 1.12 1.47
N PRO A 350 12.44 1.89 2.48
CA PRO A 350 13.62 2.76 2.39
C PRO A 350 14.90 1.97 2.07
N ARG A 351 15.91 2.62 1.49
CA ARG A 351 17.23 1.99 1.30
C ARG A 351 18.10 1.98 2.57
N GLY A 352 17.77 2.77 3.59
CA GLY A 352 18.55 2.88 4.82
C GLY A 352 19.73 3.85 4.72
N ASN A 353 20.02 4.54 5.82
CA ASN A 353 21.07 5.56 5.89
C ASN A 353 22.40 5.00 6.42
N THR A 354 22.35 3.94 7.24
CA THR A 354 23.53 3.24 7.76
C THR A 354 23.72 1.89 7.04
N PRO A 355 24.92 1.27 7.11
CA PRO A 355 25.15 -0.08 6.61
C PRO A 355 24.19 -1.12 7.22
N GLU A 356 23.90 -1.01 8.52
CA GLU A 356 23.00 -1.90 9.24
C GLU A 356 21.55 -1.73 8.77
N ASP A 357 21.10 -0.48 8.60
CA ASP A 357 19.76 -0.18 8.07
C ASP A 357 19.60 -0.74 6.65
N ARG A 358 20.63 -0.60 5.80
CA ARG A 358 20.62 -1.10 4.42
C ARG A 358 20.37 -2.60 4.37
N VAL A 359 21.14 -3.37 5.15
CA VAL A 359 20.98 -4.83 5.21
C VAL A 359 19.58 -5.21 5.69
N ALA A 360 19.08 -4.55 6.73
CA ALA A 360 17.76 -4.83 7.28
C ALA A 360 16.63 -4.48 6.30
N TYR A 361 16.71 -3.34 5.64
CA TYR A 361 15.72 -2.92 4.64
C TYR A 361 15.79 -3.74 3.35
N ASP A 362 16.98 -4.13 2.90
CA ASP A 362 17.11 -5.04 1.75
C ASP A 362 16.47 -6.39 2.05
N LYS A 363 16.67 -6.93 3.26
CA LYS A 363 15.97 -8.13 3.71
C LYS A 363 14.45 -7.93 3.69
N ARG A 364 13.96 -6.77 4.16
CA ARG A 364 12.53 -6.46 4.18
C ARG A 364 11.95 -6.32 2.77
N ALA A 365 12.67 -5.66 1.87
CA ALA A 365 12.29 -5.56 0.46
C ALA A 365 12.21 -6.94 -0.20
N ARG A 366 13.16 -7.83 0.09
CA ARG A 366 13.09 -9.23 -0.37
C ARG A 366 11.87 -9.96 0.17
N ILE A 367 11.52 -9.82 1.44
CA ILE A 367 10.29 -10.45 1.98
C ILE A 367 9.02 -9.97 1.24
N PHE A 368 8.98 -8.69 0.87
CA PHE A 368 7.86 -8.14 0.11
C PHE A 368 7.90 -8.52 -1.39
N ALA A 369 9.08 -8.72 -1.98
CA ALA A 369 9.26 -9.12 -3.37
C ALA A 369 9.09 -10.63 -3.58
N ASP A 370 9.77 -11.43 -2.74
CA ASP A 370 9.78 -12.89 -2.70
C ASP A 370 8.57 -13.35 -1.88
N ILE A 371 7.39 -13.13 -2.50
CA ILE A 371 6.02 -13.47 -2.12
C ILE A 371 5.94 -14.34 -0.85
N HIS A 372 6.00 -13.71 0.32
CA HIS A 372 5.44 -14.36 1.50
C HIS A 372 3.95 -14.64 1.18
N PRO A 373 3.38 -15.83 1.45
CA PRO A 373 2.01 -16.16 1.03
C PRO A 373 0.94 -15.16 1.48
N LEU A 374 1.18 -14.47 2.60
CA LEU A 374 0.29 -13.42 3.14
C LEU A 374 0.50 -12.00 2.56
N SER A 375 1.48 -11.82 1.68
CA SER A 375 1.62 -10.59 0.87
C SER A 375 0.50 -10.47 -0.19
N LEU A 376 -0.26 -11.56 -0.38
CA LEU A 376 -1.51 -11.61 -1.10
C LEU A 376 -2.66 -11.73 -0.10
N GLN A 377 -3.66 -10.85 -0.21
CA GLN A 377 -4.93 -11.00 0.50
C GLN A 377 -6.09 -11.04 -0.47
N VAL A 378 -7.17 -11.69 -0.07
CA VAL A 378 -8.36 -11.84 -0.91
C VAL A 378 -9.38 -10.76 -0.55
N ASP A 379 -9.89 -10.08 -1.57
CA ASP A 379 -11.08 -9.24 -1.44
C ASP A 379 -12.25 -10.12 -1.03
N GLN A 380 -12.72 -9.93 0.21
CA GLN A 380 -13.73 -10.79 0.82
C GLN A 380 -15.07 -10.76 0.08
N ARG A 381 -15.33 -9.72 -0.73
CA ARG A 381 -16.56 -9.60 -1.52
C ARG A 381 -16.45 -10.27 -2.89
N THR A 382 -15.27 -10.23 -3.51
CA THR A 382 -15.11 -10.64 -4.92
C THR A 382 -14.33 -11.93 -5.09
N GLY A 383 -13.57 -12.37 -4.08
CA GLY A 383 -12.61 -13.47 -4.19
C GLY A 383 -11.32 -13.09 -4.92
N ASN A 384 -11.19 -11.85 -5.40
CA ASN A 384 -9.98 -11.43 -6.11
C ASN A 384 -8.79 -11.37 -5.16
N SER A 385 -7.69 -12.03 -5.50
CA SER A 385 -6.42 -11.86 -4.80
C SER A 385 -5.83 -10.47 -5.09
N ASN A 386 -5.22 -9.85 -4.09
CA ASN A 386 -4.59 -8.54 -4.19
C ASN A 386 -3.20 -8.60 -3.58
N GLY A 387 -2.20 -8.29 -4.40
CA GLY A 387 -0.82 -8.12 -3.97
C GLY A 387 -0.41 -6.67 -3.82
N ILE A 388 0.88 -6.48 -3.57
CA ILE A 388 1.52 -5.19 -3.31
C ILE A 388 2.42 -4.79 -4.49
N MET A 389 2.72 -3.49 -4.59
CA MET A 389 3.70 -2.96 -5.53
C MET A 389 4.89 -2.39 -4.77
N LEU A 390 6.03 -3.05 -4.82
CA LEU A 390 7.22 -2.70 -4.05
C LEU A 390 8.04 -1.61 -4.75
N VAL A 391 8.30 -0.52 -4.03
CA VAL A 391 9.16 0.60 -4.46
C VAL A 391 10.25 0.87 -3.44
N ARG A 392 11.42 1.32 -3.90
CA ARG A 392 12.62 1.55 -3.07
C ARG A 392 12.98 3.03 -2.96
N ASP A 393 12.30 3.92 -3.69
CA ASP A 393 12.40 5.37 -3.53
C ASP A 393 11.08 6.12 -3.82
N ALA A 394 11.06 7.40 -3.46
CA ALA A 394 9.87 8.24 -3.58
C ALA A 394 9.48 8.54 -5.04
N ASN A 395 10.43 8.59 -5.97
CA ASN A 395 10.13 8.83 -7.38
C ASN A 395 9.50 7.59 -8.03
N GLU A 396 9.98 6.40 -7.70
CA GLU A 396 9.32 5.14 -8.07
C GLU A 396 7.89 5.10 -7.52
N CYS A 397 7.71 5.45 -6.24
CA CYS A 397 6.38 5.53 -5.61
C CYS A 397 5.44 6.47 -6.38
N ALA A 398 5.90 7.67 -6.71
CA ALA A 398 5.12 8.63 -7.48
C ALA A 398 4.81 8.15 -8.91
N ASN A 399 5.73 7.44 -9.58
CA ASN A 399 5.45 6.84 -10.90
C ASN A 399 4.32 5.82 -10.85
N VAL A 400 4.38 4.91 -9.87
CA VAL A 400 3.35 3.89 -9.68
C VAL A 400 2.02 4.54 -9.29
N LEU A 401 2.04 5.53 -8.38
CA LEU A 401 0.84 6.27 -8.00
C LEU A 401 0.20 6.99 -9.18
N TYR A 402 0.99 7.66 -10.03
CA TYR A 402 0.50 8.33 -11.23
C TYR A 402 -0.16 7.34 -12.18
N ALA A 403 0.49 6.20 -12.42
CA ALA A 403 -0.03 5.15 -13.29
C ALA A 403 -1.36 4.57 -12.78
N ILE A 404 -1.48 4.35 -11.47
CA ILE A 404 -2.75 3.93 -10.85
C ILE A 404 -3.81 5.02 -11.03
N ALA A 405 -3.48 6.28 -10.73
CA ALA A 405 -4.39 7.42 -10.83
C ALA A 405 -4.90 7.66 -12.25
N LYS A 406 -4.09 7.36 -13.27
CA LYS A 406 -4.45 7.48 -14.69
C LYS A 406 -4.96 6.19 -15.33
N ASN A 407 -5.04 5.09 -14.59
CA ASN A 407 -5.29 3.76 -15.12
C ASN A 407 -4.35 3.39 -16.28
N GLN A 408 -3.06 3.66 -16.08
CA GLN A 408 -1.94 3.41 -16.99
C GLN A 408 -0.93 2.41 -16.38
N LEU A 409 -1.34 1.65 -15.36
CA LEU A 409 -0.50 0.60 -14.79
C LEU A 409 -0.22 -0.43 -15.87
N ARG A 410 1.07 -0.66 -16.14
CA ARG A 410 1.50 -1.65 -17.12
C ARG A 410 1.72 -2.98 -16.42
N VAL A 411 1.11 -4.01 -16.98
CA VAL A 411 1.03 -5.34 -16.37
C VAL A 411 1.35 -6.41 -17.39
N GLU A 412 1.70 -7.59 -16.90
CA GLU A 412 1.95 -8.78 -17.72
C GLU A 412 1.45 -10.01 -16.96
N VAL A 413 0.83 -10.94 -17.70
CA VAL A 413 0.46 -12.26 -17.15
C VAL A 413 1.59 -13.24 -17.40
N MET A 414 2.09 -13.85 -16.33
CA MET A 414 3.12 -14.87 -16.40
C MET A 414 2.62 -16.19 -15.82
N ARG A 415 3.16 -17.29 -16.34
CA ARG A 415 2.95 -18.63 -15.80
C ARG A 415 4.08 -18.95 -14.83
N GLU A 416 3.73 -19.30 -13.60
CA GLU A 416 4.67 -19.76 -12.59
C GLU A 416 4.44 -21.24 -12.33
N CYS A 417 5.50 -22.03 -12.52
CA CYS A 417 5.49 -23.46 -12.26
C CYS A 417 6.40 -23.74 -11.07
N GLU A 418 5.87 -24.40 -10.04
CA GLU A 418 6.63 -24.84 -8.88
C GLU A 418 6.57 -26.37 -8.81
N GLN A 419 7.73 -27.00 -8.77
CA GLN A 419 7.85 -28.44 -8.65
C GLN A 419 8.10 -28.80 -7.19
N ASP A 420 7.22 -29.64 -6.64
CA ASP A 420 7.44 -30.18 -5.31
C ASP A 420 8.64 -31.14 -5.33
N SER A 421 9.63 -30.85 -4.49
CA SER A 421 10.88 -31.60 -4.45
C SER A 421 10.74 -33.05 -3.98
N LEU A 422 9.62 -33.41 -3.34
CA LEU A 422 9.39 -34.75 -2.77
C LEU A 422 8.47 -35.60 -3.66
N SER A 423 7.35 -35.04 -4.14
CA SER A 423 6.38 -35.74 -4.98
C SER A 423 6.71 -35.66 -6.47
N GLY A 424 7.54 -34.69 -6.88
CA GLY A 424 7.81 -34.38 -8.29
C GLY A 424 6.63 -33.73 -9.01
N GLU A 425 5.51 -33.50 -8.31
CA GLU A 425 4.31 -32.87 -8.87
C GLU A 425 4.59 -31.40 -9.19
N THR A 426 4.20 -30.96 -10.38
CA THR A 426 4.33 -29.57 -10.79
C THR A 426 2.99 -28.87 -10.62
N THR A 427 2.96 -27.87 -9.76
CA THR A 427 1.83 -26.95 -9.68
C THR A 427 2.07 -25.78 -10.64
N THR A 428 0.99 -25.27 -11.23
CA THR A 428 1.02 -24.09 -12.10
C THR A 428 0.09 -23.04 -11.52
N ASN A 429 0.56 -21.79 -11.45
CA ASN A 429 -0.26 -20.62 -11.18
C ASN A 429 -0.05 -19.59 -12.30
N TRP A 430 -1.04 -18.73 -12.51
CA TRP A 430 -0.89 -17.53 -13.34
C TRP A 430 -0.82 -16.32 -12.44
N VAL A 431 0.17 -15.49 -12.65
CA VAL A 431 0.40 -14.27 -11.89
C VAL A 431 0.28 -13.06 -12.80
N LEU A 432 -0.38 -12.01 -12.32
CA LEU A 432 -0.33 -10.70 -12.94
C LEU A 432 0.75 -9.91 -12.21
N ARG A 433 1.78 -9.49 -12.94
CA ARG A 433 2.85 -8.64 -12.41
C ARG A 433 2.76 -7.25 -12.99
N GLU A 434 3.08 -6.24 -12.20
CA GLU A 434 3.38 -4.92 -12.76
C GLU A 434 4.77 -4.94 -13.41
N ASN A 435 5.01 -4.13 -14.44
CA ASN A 435 6.32 -4.03 -15.10
C ASN A 435 6.88 -2.60 -15.10
N MET A 436 6.47 -1.80 -14.12
CA MET A 436 6.89 -0.42 -13.95
C MET A 436 8.03 -0.28 -12.94
N THR A 437 8.14 -1.20 -11.99
CA THR A 437 9.23 -1.24 -11.00
C THR A 437 10.24 -2.34 -11.31
N PRO A 438 11.49 -2.23 -10.83
CA PRO A 438 12.50 -3.28 -11.02
C PRO A 438 12.13 -4.64 -10.41
N ASN A 439 11.18 -4.68 -9.47
CA ASN A 439 10.81 -5.91 -8.75
C ASN A 439 9.74 -6.74 -9.46
N HIS A 440 9.06 -6.16 -10.47
CA HIS A 440 7.96 -6.80 -11.17
C HIS A 440 6.93 -7.43 -10.24
N SER A 441 6.40 -6.64 -9.30
CA SER A 441 5.64 -7.13 -8.15
C SER A 441 4.38 -7.88 -8.58
N VAL A 442 4.07 -9.00 -7.93
CA VAL A 442 2.82 -9.74 -8.16
C VAL A 442 1.66 -8.98 -7.56
N ILE A 443 0.68 -8.62 -8.40
CA ILE A 443 -0.51 -7.88 -8.00
C ILE A 443 -1.78 -8.74 -8.01
N ARG A 444 -1.83 -9.82 -8.80
CA ARG A 444 -2.94 -10.80 -8.83
C ARG A 444 -2.40 -12.20 -9.04
N VAL A 445 -3.14 -13.21 -8.57
CA VAL A 445 -2.85 -14.63 -8.77
C VAL A 445 -4.13 -15.39 -9.07
N ALA A 446 -4.08 -16.25 -10.09
CA ALA A 446 -5.04 -17.32 -10.33
C ALA A 446 -4.36 -18.67 -10.18
N THR A 447 -4.94 -19.54 -9.35
CA THR A 447 -4.39 -20.87 -9.12
C THR A 447 -4.77 -21.85 -10.24
N GLY A 448 -3.80 -22.65 -10.69
CA GLY A 448 -4.02 -23.80 -11.56
C GLY A 448 -4.41 -25.07 -10.81
N TRP A 449 -4.33 -25.07 -9.47
CA TRP A 449 -4.77 -26.22 -8.68
C TRP A 449 -6.29 -26.36 -8.73
N LYS A 450 -6.77 -27.33 -9.51
CA LYS A 450 -8.21 -27.54 -9.80
C LYS A 450 -9.07 -27.65 -8.54
N HIS A 451 -8.62 -28.38 -7.52
CA HIS A 451 -9.38 -28.57 -6.29
C HIS A 451 -9.53 -27.26 -5.52
N LEU A 452 -8.41 -26.55 -5.27
CA LEU A 452 -8.43 -25.24 -4.62
C LEU A 452 -9.25 -24.23 -5.42
N ARG A 453 -9.05 -24.13 -6.74
CA ARG A 453 -9.82 -23.24 -7.61
C ARG A 453 -11.32 -23.48 -7.44
N THR A 454 -11.76 -24.74 -7.45
CA THR A 454 -13.18 -25.11 -7.34
C THR A 454 -13.73 -24.77 -5.96
N ALA A 455 -13.03 -25.15 -4.89
CA ALA A 455 -13.44 -24.86 -3.51
C ALA A 455 -13.47 -23.35 -3.24
N PHE A 456 -12.42 -22.63 -3.66
CA PHE A 456 -12.27 -21.19 -3.48
C PHE A 456 -13.39 -20.41 -4.18
N TRP A 457 -13.59 -20.62 -5.49
CA TRP A 457 -14.64 -19.90 -6.21
C TRP A 457 -16.06 -20.35 -5.84
N SER A 458 -16.22 -21.53 -5.22
CA SER A 458 -17.50 -21.92 -4.61
C SER A 458 -17.80 -21.14 -3.33
N ALA A 459 -16.77 -20.73 -2.58
CA ALA A 459 -16.92 -19.92 -1.37
C ALA A 459 -17.13 -18.42 -1.67
N PHE A 460 -16.45 -17.89 -2.69
CA PHE A 460 -16.49 -16.46 -3.04
C PHE A 460 -17.52 -16.10 -4.13
N ARG A 461 -18.60 -16.90 -4.30
CA ARG A 461 -19.63 -16.70 -5.34
C ARG A 461 -20.29 -15.32 -5.25
N PRO A 462 -20.00 -14.39 -6.19
CA PRO A 462 -20.49 -13.01 -6.13
C PRO A 462 -22.00 -12.87 -6.41
N ASP A 463 -22.62 -13.92 -6.94
CA ASP A 463 -24.06 -14.05 -7.23
C ASP A 463 -24.90 -14.50 -6.02
N LEU A 464 -24.28 -14.97 -4.93
CA LEU A 464 -24.97 -15.40 -3.71
C LEU A 464 -24.99 -14.35 -2.58
N HIS A 465 -24.37 -13.20 -2.78
CA HIS A 465 -24.47 -12.07 -1.84
C HIS A 465 -25.60 -11.13 -2.24
N ILE A 466 -26.84 -11.61 -2.05
CA ILE A 466 -27.95 -10.71 -1.69
C ILE A 466 -27.75 -10.42 -0.18
N PRO A 467 -27.75 -9.15 0.25
CA PRO A 467 -27.67 -8.81 1.68
C PRO A 467 -28.77 -9.47 2.52
#